data_AF-A0A8H6ZIQ9-F1
#
_entry.id   AF-A0A8H6ZIQ9-F1
#
_cell.length_a   1.000
_cell.length_b   1.000
_cell.length_c   1.000
_cell.angle_alpha   90.00
_cell.angle_beta   90.00
_cell.angle_gamma   90.00
#
_symmetry.space_group_name_H-M   'P 1'
#
loop_
_entity.id
_entity.type
_entity.pdbx_description
1 polymer ?
#
loop_
_entity_poly.entity_id
_entity_poly.type
_entity_poly.pdbx_seq_one_letter_code
_entity_poly.pdbx_strand_id
1 'polypeptide(L)' 'MAYKPAVTPLLALAKNAGGNWESVRGLDVLLEQGYVQFELWTGRACPKRVVAERVRARVHEKL' A
#
# COMPACT_ATOMS: atom_id res chain seq x y z
N MET A 1 5.79 -12.70 -11.10
CA MET A 1 5.05 -11.42 -11.10
C MET A 1 5.06 -10.88 -12.52
N ALA A 2 4.02 -11.18 -13.30
CA ALA A 2 3.91 -10.76 -14.70
C ALA A 2 3.12 -9.45 -14.79
N TYR A 3 3.64 -8.48 -15.54
CA TYR A 3 3.14 -7.11 -15.55
C TYR A 3 2.30 -6.75 -16.79
N LYS A 4 1.84 -7.72 -17.59
CA LYS A 4 0.87 -7.52 -18.69
C LYS A 4 0.25 -8.85 -19.14
N PRO A 5 -1.07 -8.90 -19.45
CA PRO A 5 -2.08 -7.84 -19.33
C PRO A 5 -2.54 -7.63 -17.87
N ALA A 6 -3.08 -6.43 -17.61
CA ALA A 6 -3.34 -5.90 -16.26
C ALA A 6 -4.56 -6.50 -15.53
N VAL A 7 -5.37 -7.32 -16.20
CA VAL A 7 -6.51 -8.03 -15.58
C VAL A 7 -6.39 -9.49 -15.96
N THR A 8 -5.99 -10.33 -15.01
CA THR A 8 -6.07 -11.78 -15.18
C THR A 8 -7.51 -12.24 -14.89
N PRO A 9 -8.01 -13.29 -15.56
CA PRO A 9 -9.35 -13.83 -15.29
C PRO A 9 -9.62 -14.18 -13.82
N LEU A 10 -8.56 -14.46 -13.04
CA LEU A 10 -8.61 -14.71 -11.60
C LEU A 10 -9.09 -13.48 -10.79
N LEU A 11 -8.66 -12.28 -11.19
CA LEU A 11 -9.03 -11.02 -10.52
C LEU A 11 -10.50 -10.63 -10.75
N ALA A 12 -11.07 -11.02 -11.89
CA ALA A 12 -12.49 -10.84 -12.18
C ALA A 12 -13.37 -11.74 -11.30
N LEU A 13 -12.91 -12.97 -11.00
CA LEU A 13 -13.63 -13.92 -10.14
C LEU A 13 -13.67 -13.45 -8.68
N ALA A 14 -12.54 -12.91 -8.17
CA ALA A 14 -12.44 -12.42 -6.80
C ALA A 14 -13.37 -11.23 -6.51
N LYS A 15 -13.61 -10.37 -7.51
CA LYS A 15 -14.50 -9.20 -7.37
C LYS A 15 -15.98 -9.58 -7.19
N ASN A 16 -16.37 -10.75 -7.69
CA ASN A 16 -17.75 -11.25 -7.57
C ASN A 16 -18.01 -12.04 -6.26
N ALA A 17 -17.00 -12.25 -5.40
CA ALA A 17 -17.07 -13.17 -4.27
C ALA A 17 -17.30 -12.50 -2.88
N GLY A 18 -18.03 -11.39 -2.82
CA GLY A 18 -18.70 -10.97 -1.57
C GLY A 18 -17.91 -10.00 -0.67
N GLY A 19 -18.14 -8.70 -0.87
CA GLY A 19 -18.86 -7.83 0.07
C GLY A 19 -18.40 -7.64 1.53
N ASN A 20 -17.32 -8.25 2.00
CA ASN A 20 -16.88 -8.10 3.41
C ASN A 20 -15.36 -8.03 3.58
N TRP A 21 -14.70 -7.34 2.66
CA TRP A 21 -13.24 -7.17 2.67
C TRP A 21 -12.91 -5.81 3.29
N GLU A 22 -12.33 -5.82 4.48
CA GLU A 22 -11.73 -4.62 5.06
C GLU A 22 -10.54 -4.24 4.16
N SER A 23 -10.72 -3.20 3.36
CA SER A 23 -9.74 -2.81 2.36
C SER A 23 -8.50 -2.25 3.06
N VAL A 24 -7.51 -3.10 3.33
CA VAL A 24 -6.15 -2.66 3.59
C VAL A 24 -5.68 -2.01 2.30
N ARG A 25 -5.68 -0.68 2.26
CA ARG A 25 -5.30 0.07 1.05
C ARG A 25 -3.85 -0.28 0.75
N GLY A 26 -3.49 -0.50 -0.52
CA GLY A 26 -2.09 -0.80 -0.90
C GLY A 26 -1.07 0.24 -0.40
N LEU A 27 -1.55 1.44 -0.06
CA LEU A 27 -0.79 2.49 0.59
C LEU A 27 -0.34 2.16 2.02
N ASP A 28 -1.15 1.42 2.78
CA ASP A 28 -0.83 1.07 4.17
C ASP A 28 0.31 0.03 4.20
N VAL A 29 0.34 -0.90 3.23
CA VAL A 29 1.47 -1.83 3.04
C VAL A 29 2.74 -1.08 2.62
N LEU A 30 2.63 -0.11 1.70
CA LEU A 30 3.73 0.75 1.27
C LEU A 30 4.37 1.52 2.45
N LEU A 31 3.55 1.94 3.40
CA LEU A 31 4.01 2.65 4.59
C LEU A 31 4.74 1.71 5.56
N GLU A 32 4.16 0.55 5.88
CA GLU A 32 4.78 -0.39 6.83
C GLU A 32 6.14 -0.90 6.37
N GLN A 33 6.28 -1.26 5.08
CA GLN A 33 7.58 -1.66 4.54
C GLN A 33 8.62 -0.51 4.58
N GLY A 34 8.19 0.73 4.35
CA GLY A 34 9.07 1.91 4.44
C GLY A 34 9.51 2.21 5.86
N TYR A 35 8.66 1.96 6.87
CA TYR A 35 9.02 2.12 8.27
C TYR A 35 10.12 1.14 8.69
N VAL A 36 9.99 -0.13 8.29
CA VAL A 36 11.00 -1.16 8.56
C VAL A 36 12.31 -0.82 7.87
N GLN A 37 12.28 -0.37 6.62
CA GLN A 37 13.49 0.07 5.90
C GLN A 37 14.18 1.24 6.60
N PHE A 38 13.43 2.24 7.06
CA PHE A 38 13.96 3.38 7.79
C PHE A 38 14.65 2.94 9.08
N GLU A 39 14.03 2.05 9.84
CA GLU A 39 14.60 1.54 11.09
C GLU A 39 15.85 0.70 10.84
N LEU A 40 15.85 -0.17 9.83
CA LEU A 40 17.02 -0.97 9.44
C LEU A 40 18.21 -0.09 9.04
N TRP A 41 17.99 1.03 8.36
CA TRP A 41 19.07 1.89 7.90
C TRP A 41 19.55 2.91 8.94
N THR A 42 18.68 3.34 9.84
CA THR A 42 18.99 4.44 10.76
C THR A 42 19.15 4.00 12.21
N GLY A 43 18.72 2.78 12.55
CA GLY A 43 18.61 2.31 13.93
C GLY A 43 17.60 3.10 14.77
N ARG A 44 16.72 3.90 14.14
CA ARG A 44 15.74 4.76 14.81
C ARG A 44 14.34 4.40 14.38
N ALA A 45 13.40 4.47 15.31
CA ALA A 45 11.99 4.31 15.02
C ALA A 45 11.50 5.40 14.04
N CYS A 46 10.81 4.98 12.98
CA CYS A 46 10.25 5.89 12.00
C CYS A 46 9.08 6.69 12.61
N PRO A 47 9.01 8.04 12.41
CA PRO A 47 7.86 8.84 12.84
C PRO A 47 6.64 8.57 11.93
N LYS A 48 5.98 7.43 12.16
CA LYS A 48 4.93 6.87 11.30
C LYS A 48 3.82 7.88 10.94
N ARG A 49 3.33 8.65 11.91
CA ARG A 49 2.23 9.62 11.69
C ARG A 49 2.58 10.68 10.66
N VAL A 50 3.72 11.35 10.81
CA VAL A 50 4.16 12.43 9.92
C VAL A 50 4.44 11.90 8.52
N VAL A 51 5.07 10.73 8.43
CA VAL A 51 5.35 10.08 7.14
C VAL A 51 4.05 9.68 6.44
N ALA A 52 3.11 9.04 7.14
CA ALA A 52 1.82 8.66 6.58
C ALA A 52 1.04 9.87 6.05
N GLU A 53 0.97 10.96 6.81
CA GLU A 53 0.29 12.20 6.40
C GLU A 53 0.91 12.77 5.12
N ARG A 54 2.24 12.85 5.04
CA ARG A 54 2.97 13.37 3.88
C ARG A 54 2.82 12.50 2.64
N VAL A 55 2.92 11.17 2.80
CA VAL A 55 2.79 10.23 1.68
C VAL A 55 1.36 10.25 1.15
N ARG A 56 0.34 10.24 2.03
CA ARG A 56 -1.07 10.36 1.63
C ARG A 56 -1.31 11.66 0.86
N ALA A 57 -0.84 12.80 1.37
CA ALA A 57 -1.00 14.09 0.69
C ALA A 57 -0.40 14.08 -0.72
N ARG A 58 0.79 13.48 -0.89
CA ARG A 58 1.45 13.38 -2.19
C ARG A 58 0.74 12.44 -3.17
N VAL A 59 0.18 11.33 -2.67
CA VAL A 59 -0.55 10.36 -3.51
C VAL A 59 -1.87 10.95 -4.01
N HIS A 60 -2.57 11.73 -3.18
CA HIS A 60 -3.80 12.42 -3.60
C HIS A 60 -3.57 13.53 -4.61
N GLU A 61 -2.38 14.17 -4.63
CA GLU A 61 -2.02 15.21 -5.60
C GLU A 61 -1.69 14.66 -7.01
N LYS A 62 -1.43 13.35 -7.11
CA LYS A 62 -1.03 12.68 -8.37
C LYS A 62 -2.13 11.84 -9.03
N LEU A 63 -3.33 11.82 -8.45
CA LEU A 63 -4.54 11.20 -9.01
C LEU A 63 -5.46 12.29 -9.57
#